data_AF-A0A416AC75-F1
#
_entry.id   AF-A0A416AC75-F1
#
_cell.length_a   1.000
_cell.length_b   1.000
_cell.length_c   1.000
_cell.angle_alpha   90.00
_cell.angle_beta   90.00
_cell.angle_gamma   90.00
#
_symmetry.space_group_name_H-M   'P 1'
#
loop_
_entity.id
_entity.type
_entity.pdbx_description
1 polymer ?
#
loop_
_entity_poly.entity_id
_entity_poly.type
_entity_poly.pdbx_seq_one_letter_code
_entity_poly.pdbx_strand_id
1 'polypeptide(L)'
;MKATEPTDTTRVYSTRSCVNTFENQTVSSVRSVTGCDSLVVRGVTIANTGNLTLAAPEYVVLHGSFEVLLGGVLSINEKEEPLVFEFTYDAAGNRTLRRAKAVQ
;
A
#
# COMPACT_ATOMS: atom_id res chain seq x y z
N MET A 1 30.44 -43.85 17.67
CA MET A 1 30.32 -43.00 16.46
C MET A 1 29.33 -41.90 16.79
N LYS A 2 29.76 -40.63 16.79
CA LYS A 2 28.90 -39.48 17.15
C LYS A 2 28.36 -38.89 15.84
N ALA A 3 27.05 -38.96 15.63
CA ALA A 3 26.40 -38.34 14.48
C ALA A 3 26.60 -36.82 14.58
N THR A 4 27.11 -36.22 13.52
CA THR A 4 27.22 -34.76 13.40
C THR A 4 25.95 -34.31 12.71
N GLU A 5 25.08 -33.61 13.43
CA GLU A 5 23.87 -33.04 12.83
C GLU A 5 24.25 -31.99 11.78
N PRO A 6 23.55 -31.94 10.64
CA PRO A 6 23.82 -30.93 9.62
C PRO A 6 23.48 -29.56 10.20
N THR A 7 24.46 -28.64 10.18
CA THR A 7 24.21 -27.24 10.49
C THR A 7 23.35 -26.67 9.37
N ASP A 8 22.05 -26.49 9.65
CA ASP A 8 21.16 -25.77 8.75
C ASP A 8 21.52 -24.28 8.77
N THR A 9 22.29 -23.85 7.78
CA THR A 9 22.67 -22.46 7.57
C THR A 9 21.69 -21.71 6.66
N THR A 10 20.46 -22.19 6.46
CA THR A 10 19.45 -21.39 5.76
C THR A 10 19.02 -20.20 6.61
N ARG A 11 19.81 -19.13 6.57
CA ARG A 11 19.31 -17.79 6.82
C ARG A 11 18.40 -17.43 5.66
N VAL A 12 17.12 -17.80 5.78
CA VAL A 12 16.07 -17.21 4.97
C VAL A 12 15.98 -15.75 5.40
N TYR A 13 16.75 -14.88 4.76
CA TYR A 13 16.50 -13.45 4.78
C TYR A 13 15.17 -13.27 4.05
N SER A 14 14.06 -13.36 4.79
CA SER A 14 12.79 -12.81 4.34
C SER A 14 13.03 -11.31 4.27
N THR A 15 13.42 -10.82 3.10
CA THR A 15 13.46 -9.40 2.81
C THR A 15 12.02 -8.92 2.78
N ARG A 16 11.41 -8.77 3.97
CA ARG A 16 10.29 -7.86 4.14
C ARG A 16 10.88 -6.47 3.86
N SER A 17 10.99 -6.11 2.58
CA SER A 17 11.43 -4.79 2.18
C SER A 17 10.27 -3.83 2.37
N CYS A 18 9.96 -3.57 3.64
CA CYS A 18 9.12 -2.46 3.97
C CYS A 18 9.89 -1.16 3.75
N VAL A 19 9.19 -0.07 3.44
CA VAL A 19 9.76 1.24 3.16
C VAL A 19 9.01 2.29 3.95
N ASN A 20 9.69 3.32 4.43
CA ASN A 20 9.01 4.39 5.17
C ASN A 20 8.51 5.52 4.24
N THR A 21 8.96 5.53 2.98
CA THR A 21 8.67 6.59 2.01
C THR A 21 8.43 6.01 0.61
N PHE A 22 7.42 6.53 -0.09
CA PHE A 22 7.14 6.23 -1.50
C PHE A 22 6.86 7.52 -2.27
N GLU A 23 7.81 7.96 -3.09
CA GLU A 23 7.78 9.33 -3.63
C GLU A 23 8.08 9.43 -5.12
N ASN A 24 7.47 10.41 -5.78
CA ASN A 24 7.75 10.82 -7.16
C ASN A 24 7.64 9.65 -8.14
N GLN A 25 6.54 8.88 -8.02
CA GLN A 25 6.29 7.70 -8.84
C GLN A 25 5.04 7.89 -9.71
N THR A 26 5.12 7.42 -10.95
CA THR A 26 3.95 7.15 -11.77
C THR A 26 3.67 5.65 -11.72
N VAL A 27 2.49 5.27 -11.24
CA VAL A 27 2.05 3.87 -11.17
C VAL A 27 1.16 3.58 -12.37
N SER A 28 1.69 2.83 -13.35
CA SER A 28 0.97 2.45 -14.57
C SER A 28 0.54 0.98 -14.63
N SER A 29 0.83 0.22 -13.57
CA SER A 29 0.50 -1.20 -13.41
C SER A 29 0.14 -1.52 -11.96
N VAL A 30 -0.11 -2.79 -11.65
CA VAL A 30 -0.30 -3.25 -10.27
C VAL A 30 1.00 -3.07 -9.47
N ARG A 31 0.91 -2.46 -8.29
CA ARG A 31 2.03 -2.25 -7.36
C ARG A 31 1.54 -2.26 -5.92
N SER A 32 2.30 -2.94 -5.06
CA SER A 32 2.05 -2.97 -3.61
C SER A 32 3.24 -2.39 -2.86
N VAL A 33 2.98 -1.51 -1.91
CA VAL A 33 3.98 -0.86 -1.06
C VAL A 33 3.61 -1.08 0.40
N THR A 34 4.57 -1.53 1.19
CA THR A 34 4.37 -1.81 2.62
C THR A 34 5.28 -0.92 3.47
N GLY A 35 4.70 -0.13 4.36
CA GLY A 35 5.33 0.61 5.45
C GLY A 35 5.94 -0.31 6.49
N CYS A 36 7.09 0.06 7.07
CA CYS A 36 7.65 -0.72 8.18
C CYS A 36 6.82 -0.52 9.44
N ASP A 37 6.61 0.74 9.81
CA ASP A 37 5.72 1.17 10.90
C ASP A 37 4.69 2.14 10.33
N SER A 38 5.17 3.22 9.72
CA SER A 38 4.36 4.16 8.93
C SER A 38 4.85 4.25 7.49
N LEU A 39 4.02 4.82 6.62
CA LEU A 39 4.37 5.08 5.22
C LEU A 39 4.00 6.50 4.81
N VAL A 40 5.00 7.28 4.42
CA VAL A 40 4.82 8.60 3.81
C VAL A 40 4.78 8.45 2.29
N VAL A 41 3.76 9.04 1.66
CA VAL A 41 3.59 9.01 0.21
C VAL A 41 3.46 10.42 -0.35
N ARG A 42 4.26 10.76 -1.36
CA ARG A 42 4.31 12.13 -1.90
C ARG A 42 4.58 12.17 -3.40
N GLY A 43 3.85 13.03 -4.12
CA GLY A 43 4.10 13.22 -5.56
C GLY A 43 3.87 11.94 -6.37
N VAL A 44 2.82 11.18 -6.03
CA VAL A 44 2.47 9.94 -6.70
C VAL A 44 1.27 10.18 -7.61
N THR A 45 1.40 9.72 -8.85
CA THR A 45 0.32 9.71 -9.84
C THR A 45 0.00 8.27 -10.19
N ILE A 46 -1.27 7.89 -10.06
CA ILE A 46 -1.76 6.58 -10.51
C ILE A 46 -2.40 6.79 -11.88
N ALA A 47 -1.80 6.20 -12.91
CA ALA A 47 -2.29 6.27 -14.27
C ALA A 47 -3.61 5.49 -14.43
N ASN A 48 -4.29 5.69 -15.56
CA ASN A 48 -5.58 5.08 -15.86
C ASN A 48 -5.62 3.53 -15.83
N THR A 49 -4.47 2.85 -15.95
CA THR A 49 -4.33 1.39 -15.78
C THR A 49 -3.54 1.00 -14.52
N GLY A 50 -3.19 1.99 -13.70
CA GLY A 50 -2.44 1.80 -12.47
C GLY A 50 -3.30 1.25 -11.35
N ASN A 51 -2.72 0.38 -10.53
CA ASN A 51 -3.35 -0.11 -9.32
C ASN A 51 -2.31 -0.10 -8.19
N LEU A 52 -2.45 0.83 -7.25
CA LEU A 52 -1.54 0.97 -6.12
C LEU A 52 -2.22 0.52 -4.84
N THR A 53 -1.61 -0.45 -4.16
CA THR A 53 -1.98 -0.84 -2.80
C THR A 53 -0.91 -0.36 -1.83
N LEU A 54 -1.33 0.41 -0.82
CA LEU A 54 -0.49 0.89 0.28
C LEU A 54 -0.91 0.20 1.57
N ALA A 55 0.04 -0.21 2.39
CA ALA A 55 -0.24 -0.74 3.72
C ALA A 55 0.86 -0.31 4.68
N ALA A 56 0.52 -0.02 5.93
CA ALA A 56 1.49 0.21 7.00
C ALA A 56 0.87 -0.24 8.33
N PRO A 57 1.67 -0.72 9.29
CA PRO A 57 1.14 -1.13 10.59
C PRO A 57 0.45 -0.02 11.38
N GLU A 58 1.04 1.17 11.46
CA GLU A 58 0.49 2.28 12.23
C GLU A 58 -0.39 3.18 11.36
N TYR A 59 0.16 3.79 10.31
CA TYR A 59 -0.58 4.71 9.45
C TYR A 59 0.10 4.95 8.09
N VAL A 60 -0.70 5.36 7.11
CA VAL A 60 -0.25 5.86 5.81
C VAL A 60 -0.60 7.35 5.71
N VAL A 61 0.40 8.20 5.42
CA VAL A 61 0.19 9.64 5.19
C VAL A 61 0.41 9.98 3.73
N LEU A 62 -0.59 10.59 3.09
CA LEU A 62 -0.46 11.16 1.75
C LEU A 62 -0.15 12.66 1.88
N HIS A 63 1.03 13.08 1.43
CA HIS A 63 1.49 14.46 1.48
C HIS A 63 1.50 15.11 0.09
N GLY A 64 0.97 16.34 0.01
CA GLY A 64 0.98 17.14 -1.20
C GLY A 64 0.07 16.58 -2.30
N SER A 65 0.40 16.88 -3.56
CA SER A 65 -0.35 16.40 -4.72
C SER A 65 -0.30 14.88 -4.79
N PHE A 66 -1.48 14.27 -4.70
CA PHE A 66 -1.70 12.85 -4.89
C PHE A 66 -2.86 12.70 -5.88
N GLU A 67 -2.60 12.08 -7.03
CA GLU A 67 -3.55 12.07 -8.14
C GLU A 67 -3.86 10.63 -8.60
N VAL A 68 -5.15 10.36 -8.80
CA VAL A 68 -5.64 9.12 -9.41
C VAL A 68 -6.36 9.52 -10.69
N LEU A 69 -5.78 9.17 -11.85
CA LEU A 69 -6.43 9.44 -13.13
C LEU A 69 -7.65 8.53 -13.31
N LEU A 70 -8.63 8.98 -14.10
CA LEU A 70 -9.84 8.20 -14.41
C LEU A 70 -9.47 6.79 -14.91
N GLY A 71 -9.96 5.77 -14.21
CA GLY A 71 -9.66 4.35 -14.46
C GLY A 71 -8.58 3.75 -13.54
N GLY A 72 -7.77 4.58 -12.88
CA GLY A 72 -6.79 4.15 -11.89
C GLY A 72 -7.43 3.73 -10.56
N VAL A 73 -6.71 2.92 -9.79
CA VAL A 73 -7.18 2.38 -8.50
C VAL A 73 -6.16 2.65 -7.39
N LEU A 74 -6.65 3.17 -6.26
CA LEU A 74 -5.90 3.32 -5.01
C LEU A 74 -6.57 2.49 -3.91
N SER A 75 -5.79 1.65 -3.24
CA SER A 75 -6.19 0.89 -2.05
C SER A 75 -5.25 1.20 -0.88
N ILE A 76 -5.79 1.42 0.32
CA ILE A 76 -5.02 1.65 1.55
C ILE A 76 -5.52 0.66 2.61
N ASN A 77 -4.64 -0.23 3.07
CA ASN A 77 -4.97 -1.28 4.03
C ASN A 77 -4.30 -0.98 5.39
N GLU A 78 -5.10 -0.82 6.44
CA GLU A 78 -4.61 -0.94 7.82
C GLU A 78 -4.49 -2.41 8.18
N LYS A 79 -3.37 -2.79 8.82
CA LYS A 79 -2.95 -4.18 8.89
C LYS A 79 -3.66 -5.02 9.96
N GLU A 80 -4.65 -4.49 10.69
CA GLU A 80 -5.28 -5.26 11.79
C GLU A 80 -6.73 -5.66 11.57
N GLU A 81 -7.50 -4.96 10.74
CA GLU A 81 -8.71 -5.48 10.09
C GLU A 81 -8.80 -4.78 8.73
N PRO A 82 -9.04 -5.46 7.60
CA PRO A 82 -9.09 -4.77 6.32
C PRO A 82 -10.34 -3.90 6.30
N LEU A 83 -10.21 -2.63 6.69
CA LEU A 83 -11.22 -1.63 6.49
C LEU A 83 -11.12 -1.17 5.03
N VAL A 84 -12.04 -1.64 4.20
CA VAL A 84 -12.22 -1.12 2.85
C VAL A 84 -12.92 0.24 2.96
N PHE A 85 -12.23 1.29 2.52
CA PHE A 85 -12.82 2.61 2.39
C PHE A 85 -13.42 2.77 0.98
N GLU A 86 -14.74 2.92 0.92
CA GLU A 86 -15.46 3.26 -0.31
C GLU A 86 -15.66 4.78 -0.38
N PHE A 87 -15.21 5.37 -1.48
CA PHE A 87 -15.41 6.78 -1.80
C PHE A 87 -16.35 6.92 -2.99
N THR A 88 -17.36 7.78 -2.85
CA THR A 88 -18.23 8.18 -3.97
C THR A 88 -17.92 9.62 -4.34
N TYR A 89 -17.93 9.90 -5.64
CA TYR A 89 -17.66 11.21 -6.21
C TYR A 89 -18.85 11.67 -7.05
N ASP A 90 -19.10 12.97 -7.10
CA ASP A 90 -20.03 13.57 -8.06
C ASP A 90 -19.40 13.71 -9.45
N ALA A 91 -20.18 14.16 -10.43
CA ALA A 91 -19.71 14.38 -11.81
C ALA A 91 -18.66 15.49 -11.94
N ALA A 92 -18.47 16.33 -10.91
CA ALA A 92 -17.45 17.36 -10.85
C ALA A 92 -16.16 16.88 -10.12
N GLY A 93 -16.13 15.63 -9.65
CA GLY A 93 -14.99 15.04 -8.94
C GLY A 93 -14.92 15.37 -7.45
N ASN A 94 -15.97 15.95 -6.85
CA ASN A 94 -16.01 16.20 -5.42
C ASN A 94 -16.40 14.93 -4.66
N ARG A 95 -15.73 14.67 -3.53
CA ARG A 95 -16.07 13.53 -2.65
C ARG A 95 -17.40 13.79 -1.96
N THR A 96 -18.40 12.96 -2.25
CA THR A 96 -19.75 13.06 -1.67
C THR A 96 -19.98 12.08 -0.52
N LEU A 97 -19.22 10.98 -0.45
CA LEU A 97 -19.38 9.97 0.60
C LEU A 97 -18.06 9.29 0.95
N ARG A 98 -17.91 8.93 2.25
CA ARG A 98 -16.89 8.03 2.77
C ARG A 98 -17.57 6.95 3.61
N ARG A 99 -17.37 5.68 3.26
CA ARG A 99 -17.84 4.53 4.04
C ARG A 99 -16.66 3.63 4.38
N ALA A 100 -16.58 3.18 5.63
CA ALA A 100 -15.67 2.13 6.05
C ALA A 100 -16.43 0.81 6.11
N LYS A 101 -15.83 -0.26 5.58
CA LYS A 101 -16.36 -1.63 5.67
C LYS A 101 -15.28 -2.55 6.19
N ALA A 102 -15.56 -3.30 7.25
CA ALA A 102 -14.70 -4.41 7.64
C ALA A 102 -14.83 -5.54 6.60
N VAL A 103 -13.71 -6.07 6.13
CA VAL A 103 -13.66 -7.31 5.36
C VAL A 103 -13.79 -8.46 6.35
N GLN A 104 -14.95 -9.12 6.34
CA GLN A 104 -15.15 -10.42 6.99
C GLN A 104 -14.44 -11.53 6.23
#